data_AF-A0A8T5M9D9-F1
#
_entry.id   AF-A0A8T5M9D9-F1
#
_cell.length_a   1.000
_cell.length_b   1.000
_cell.length_c   1.000
_cell.angle_alpha   90.00
_cell.angle_beta   90.00
_cell.angle_gamma   90.00
#
_symmetry.space_group_name_H-M   'P 1'
#
loop_
_entity.id
_entity.type
_entity.pdbx_description
1 polymer ?
#
loop_
_entity_poly.entity_id
_entity_poly.type
_entity_poly.pdbx_seq_one_letter_code
_entity_poly.pdbx_strand_id
1 'polypeptide(L)'
;CVNGYLHLRAEGYTEKKQLFSTNEEKFADIVLEREYEVEVDLRVGGSDLDGTAIVSFVREDGKSVTAALPEMREVKLSEGSYEINVYVYGNSSIVIPASTKTECAEVPREGLLGFFGSTTEKCLDITIPKTKIEHALIGGGVLKTYLFESDLEKGHVALSVDRFAMPNSIEDLSQNFELFESKRVGVEFMEEGA
;
A
#
# COMPACT_ATOMS: atom_id res chain seq x y z
N CYS A 1 30.38 4.19 -24.88
CA CYS A 1 29.38 3.61 -23.95
C CYS A 1 28.11 3.29 -24.73
N VAL A 2 27.73 2.02 -24.86
CA VAL A 2 26.44 1.65 -25.50
C VAL A 2 25.48 1.24 -24.39
N ASN A 3 24.30 1.86 -24.34
CA ASN A 3 23.23 1.56 -23.37
C ASN A 3 23.64 1.68 -21.88
N GLY A 4 24.47 2.68 -21.55
CA GLY A 4 24.77 2.98 -20.15
C GLY A 4 23.60 3.64 -19.45
N TYR A 5 23.53 3.53 -18.12
CA TYR A 5 22.62 4.33 -17.30
C TYR A 5 23.42 5.34 -16.49
N LEU A 6 23.02 6.60 -16.56
CA LEU A 6 23.46 7.62 -15.62
C LEU A 6 22.56 7.54 -14.40
N HIS A 7 23.19 7.38 -13.24
CA HIS A 7 22.56 7.45 -11.92
C HIS A 7 22.99 8.75 -11.27
N LEU A 8 22.04 9.65 -11.06
CA LEU A 8 22.31 11.02 -10.64
C LEU A 8 21.60 11.27 -9.31
N ARG A 9 22.37 11.73 -8.33
CA ARG A 9 21.91 12.05 -6.98
C ARG A 9 22.47 13.40 -6.58
N ALA A 10 21.62 14.25 -6.02
CA ALA A 10 22.00 15.49 -5.36
C ALA A 10 21.25 15.58 -4.03
N GLU A 11 21.85 16.24 -3.06
CA GLU A 11 21.21 16.46 -1.76
C GLU A 11 19.99 17.36 -1.90
N GLY A 12 18.85 16.94 -1.35
CA GLY A 12 17.57 17.64 -1.49
C GLY A 12 16.87 17.45 -2.83
N TYR A 13 17.30 16.48 -3.65
CA TYR A 13 16.67 16.18 -4.94
C TYR A 13 16.43 14.68 -5.14
N THR A 14 15.38 14.35 -5.87
CA THR A 14 15.02 12.97 -6.22
C THR A 14 16.07 12.35 -7.14
N GLU A 15 16.46 11.10 -6.85
CA GLU A 15 17.36 10.33 -7.70
C GLU A 15 16.76 10.09 -9.10
N LYS A 16 17.57 10.34 -10.14
CA LYS A 16 17.17 10.15 -11.53
C LYS A 16 18.08 9.14 -12.23
N LYS A 17 17.45 8.19 -12.93
CA LYS A 17 18.11 7.22 -13.79
C LYS A 17 17.78 7.54 -15.25
N GLN A 18 18.80 7.76 -16.08
CA GLN A 18 18.61 8.10 -17.49
C GLN A 18 19.46 7.19 -18.38
N LEU A 19 18.85 6.60 -19.40
CA LEU A 19 19.57 5.84 -20.42
C LEU A 19 20.43 6.82 -21.24
N PHE A 20 21.73 6.55 -21.27
CA PHE A 20 22.71 7.35 -21.99
C PHE A 20 23.64 6.44 -22.80
N SER A 21 23.62 6.62 -24.11
CA SER A 21 24.41 5.86 -25.06
C SER A 21 25.18 6.85 -25.94
N THR A 22 26.50 6.68 -26.01
CA THR A 22 27.37 7.49 -26.86
C THR A 22 28.63 6.73 -27.29
N ASN A 23 28.98 6.84 -28.56
CA ASN A 23 30.26 6.40 -29.14
C ASN A 23 31.22 7.57 -29.40
N GLU A 24 30.80 8.80 -29.08
CA GLU A 24 31.54 10.05 -29.27
C GLU A 24 31.33 10.99 -28.06
N GLU A 25 31.98 12.15 -28.03
CA GLU A 25 31.76 13.15 -26.98
C GLU A 25 30.34 13.72 -27.08
N LYS A 26 29.58 13.68 -25.98
CA LYS A 26 28.18 14.12 -25.94
C LYS A 26 27.84 14.72 -24.58
N PHE A 27 27.06 15.79 -24.59
CA PHE A 27 26.55 16.44 -23.38
C PHE A 27 25.19 15.86 -22.99
N ALA A 28 24.94 15.82 -21.67
CA ALA A 28 23.65 15.44 -21.09
C ALA A 28 23.22 16.53 -20.12
N ASP A 29 22.13 17.22 -20.45
CA ASP A 29 21.50 18.17 -19.54
C ASP A 29 20.48 17.41 -18.70
N ILE A 30 20.71 17.34 -17.38
CA ILE A 30 19.78 16.69 -16.45
C ILE A 30 19.26 17.71 -15.44
N VAL A 31 17.94 17.85 -15.41
CA VAL A 31 17.20 18.53 -14.34
C VAL A 31 16.73 17.49 -13.33
N LEU A 32 17.07 17.72 -12.05
CA LEU A 32 16.60 16.93 -10.91
C LEU A 32 15.44 17.66 -10.22
N GLU A 33 14.50 16.89 -9.68
CA GLU A 33 13.33 17.42 -8.97
C GLU A 33 13.65 17.58 -7.50
N ARG A 34 13.24 18.70 -6.89
CA ARG A 34 13.50 18.96 -5.47
C ARG A 34 12.59 18.10 -4.59
N GLU A 35 13.15 17.61 -3.49
CA GLU A 35 12.42 16.88 -2.44
C GLU A 35 12.09 17.80 -1.29
N TYR A 36 10.85 17.67 -0.80
CA TYR A 36 10.27 18.44 0.29
C TYR A 36 9.91 17.48 1.42
N GLU A 37 10.31 17.82 2.64
CA GLU A 37 9.85 17.14 3.85
C GLU A 37 8.44 17.65 4.18
N VAL A 38 7.49 16.72 4.24
CA VAL A 38 6.07 17.01 4.48
C VAL A 38 5.59 16.19 5.66
N GLU A 39 5.03 16.83 6.68
CA GLU A 39 4.35 16.15 7.78
C GLU A 39 2.91 15.79 7.41
N VAL A 40 2.52 14.55 7.69
CA VAL A 40 1.21 13.98 7.37
C VAL A 40 0.34 13.91 8.63
N ASP A 41 -0.77 14.65 8.60
CA ASP A 41 -1.85 14.56 9.58
C ASP A 41 -3.04 13.80 8.99
N LEU A 42 -3.76 13.05 9.84
CA LEU A 42 -4.89 12.25 9.41
C LEU A 42 -6.10 12.40 10.33
N ARG A 43 -7.24 12.77 9.75
CA ARG A 43 -8.56 12.76 10.39
C ARG A 43 -9.43 11.64 9.82
N VAL A 44 -10.09 10.89 10.71
CA VAL A 44 -10.93 9.75 10.37
C VAL A 44 -12.36 10.03 10.83
N GLY A 45 -13.28 10.18 9.88
CA GLY A 45 -14.67 10.53 10.18
C GLY A 45 -14.82 11.85 10.94
N GLY A 46 -13.92 12.81 10.71
CA GLY A 46 -13.91 14.12 11.36
C GLY A 46 -13.29 14.16 12.76
N SER A 47 -12.73 13.06 13.26
CA SER A 47 -12.00 12.99 14.52
C SER A 47 -10.53 12.63 14.29
N ASP A 48 -9.68 12.83 15.29
CA ASP A 48 -8.28 12.38 15.24
C ASP A 48 -8.19 10.86 15.13
N LEU A 49 -7.04 10.39 14.62
CA LEU A 49 -6.75 8.97 14.47
C LEU A 49 -6.77 8.26 15.84
N ASP A 50 -7.66 7.27 15.96
CA ASP A 50 -7.73 6.32 17.08
C ASP A 50 -7.35 4.93 16.56
N GLY A 51 -6.04 4.63 16.57
CA GLY A 51 -5.45 3.42 16.01
C GLY A 51 -4.18 3.70 15.21
N THR A 52 -3.92 2.87 14.21
CA THR A 52 -2.78 3.04 13.30
C THR A 52 -3.25 3.28 11.88
N ALA A 53 -2.44 3.99 11.09
CA ALA A 53 -2.75 4.20 9.68
C ALA A 53 -1.50 4.11 8.81
N ILE A 54 -1.70 3.63 7.59
CA ILE A 54 -0.67 3.57 6.56
C ILE A 54 -1.09 4.51 5.44
N VAL A 55 -0.29 5.53 5.19
CA VAL A 55 -0.50 6.49 4.09
C VAL A 55 0.60 6.27 3.07
N SER A 56 0.24 5.85 1.86
CA SER A 56 1.18 5.62 0.78
C SER A 56 0.96 6.61 -0.37
N PHE A 57 2.03 7.29 -0.75
CA PHE A 57 2.10 8.20 -1.89
C PHE A 57 2.81 7.46 -3.03
N VAL A 58 2.06 6.99 -4.03
CA VAL A 58 2.59 6.22 -5.16
C VAL A 58 2.67 7.12 -6.40
N ARG A 59 3.88 7.40 -6.89
CA ARG A 59 4.12 8.17 -8.12
C ARG A 59 3.84 7.32 -9.36
N GLU A 60 3.50 7.98 -10.46
CA GLU A 60 3.32 7.32 -11.77
C GLU A 60 4.58 6.58 -12.26
N ASP A 61 5.78 6.99 -11.84
CA ASP A 61 7.04 6.30 -12.17
C ASP A 61 7.30 5.04 -11.33
N GLY A 62 6.37 4.68 -10.44
CA GLY A 62 6.41 3.51 -9.58
C GLY A 62 7.14 3.70 -8.25
N LYS A 63 7.72 4.89 -8.00
CA LYS A 63 8.28 5.21 -6.68
C LYS A 63 7.15 5.39 -5.67
N SER A 64 7.35 4.89 -4.45
CA SER A 64 6.39 5.08 -3.36
C SER A 64 7.09 5.51 -2.08
N VAL A 65 6.42 6.38 -1.33
CA VAL A 65 6.84 6.83 0.00
C VAL A 65 5.65 6.62 0.93
N THR A 66 5.92 6.14 2.14
CA THR A 66 4.86 5.72 3.07
C THR A 66 5.08 6.35 4.44
N ALA A 67 4.03 6.95 4.99
CA ALA A 67 3.93 7.34 6.40
C ALA A 67 3.18 6.23 7.16
N ALA A 68 3.66 5.90 8.36
CA ALA A 68 3.05 4.91 9.25
C ALA A 68 2.66 5.61 10.55
N LEU A 69 1.41 6.02 10.67
CA LEU A 69 0.92 6.86 11.76
C LEU A 69 0.50 6.00 12.97
N PRO A 70 0.79 6.45 14.21
CA PRO A 70 1.42 7.74 14.56
C PRO A 70 2.96 7.76 14.57
N GLU A 71 3.64 6.63 14.32
CA GLU A 71 5.08 6.46 14.53
C GLU A 71 5.99 7.23 13.57
N MET A 72 5.55 7.40 12.32
CA MET A 72 6.27 8.07 11.23
C MET A 72 5.30 8.95 10.47
N ARG A 73 5.40 10.26 10.68
CA ARG A 73 4.52 11.27 10.07
C ARG A 73 5.16 12.02 8.92
N GLU A 74 6.48 12.08 8.87
CA GLU A 74 7.22 12.83 7.86
C GLU A 74 7.52 11.96 6.63
N VAL A 75 7.30 12.52 5.45
CA VAL A 75 7.61 11.91 4.16
C VAL A 75 8.35 12.89 3.26
N LYS A 76 9.17 12.37 2.35
CA LYS A 76 9.85 13.18 1.33
C LYS A 76 9.10 13.06 0.01
N LEU A 77 8.56 14.17 -0.47
CA LEU A 77 7.76 14.22 -1.70
C LEU A 77 8.39 15.23 -2.67
N SER A 78 8.27 14.94 -3.96
CA SER A 78 8.60 15.87 -5.04
C SER A 78 7.38 16.12 -5.91
N GLU A 79 7.39 17.19 -6.70
CA GLU A 79 6.29 17.53 -7.59
C GLU A 79 5.93 16.37 -8.53
N GLY A 80 4.63 16.16 -8.79
CA GLY A 80 4.18 15.17 -9.77
C GLY A 80 2.80 14.58 -9.49
N SER A 81 2.41 13.61 -10.33
CA SER A 81 1.18 12.83 -10.17
C SER A 81 1.36 11.71 -9.15
N TYR A 82 0.44 11.62 -8.19
CA TYR A 82 0.41 10.61 -7.14
C TYR A 82 -0.96 9.94 -7.04
N GLU A 83 -0.93 8.65 -6.70
CA GLU A 83 -2.03 7.93 -6.08
C GLU A 83 -1.76 7.82 -4.57
N ILE A 84 -2.59 8.52 -3.79
CA ILE A 84 -2.53 8.55 -2.33
C ILE A 84 -3.50 7.50 -1.80
N ASN A 85 -2.97 6.51 -1.09
CA ASN A 85 -3.71 5.42 -0.50
C ASN A 85 -3.64 5.54 1.03
N VAL A 86 -4.79 5.59 1.71
CA VAL A 86 -4.85 5.73 3.17
C VAL A 86 -5.59 4.55 3.77
N TYR A 87 -4.90 3.71 4.53
CA TYR A 87 -5.48 2.56 5.23
C TYR A 87 -5.53 2.86 6.73
N VAL A 88 -6.72 2.76 7.34
CA VAL A 88 -6.89 2.98 8.79
C VAL A 88 -7.24 1.67 9.47
N TYR A 89 -6.45 1.29 10.46
CA TYR A 89 -6.60 0.06 11.23
C TYR A 89 -7.05 0.33 12.66
N GLY A 90 -8.05 -0.42 13.09
CA GLY A 90 -8.59 -0.39 14.45
C GLY A 90 -8.50 -1.75 15.12
N ASN A 91 -8.56 -1.77 16.46
CA ASN A 91 -8.56 -2.99 17.25
C ASN A 91 -9.76 -3.87 16.93
N SER A 92 -9.51 -5.09 16.47
CA SER A 92 -10.52 -6.05 16.06
C SER A 92 -10.62 -7.23 17.04
N SER A 93 -11.84 -7.75 17.17
CA SER A 93 -12.14 -8.97 17.91
C SER A 93 -12.52 -10.14 16.99
N ILE A 94 -12.21 -10.05 15.69
CA ILE A 94 -12.53 -11.12 14.73
C ILE A 94 -11.73 -12.37 15.11
N VAL A 95 -12.46 -13.47 15.27
CA VAL A 95 -11.91 -14.78 15.58
C VAL A 95 -12.34 -15.76 14.50
N ILE A 96 -11.38 -16.27 13.75
CA ILE A 96 -11.59 -17.37 12.82
C ILE A 96 -11.55 -18.66 13.66
N PRO A 97 -12.66 -19.39 13.78
CA PRO A 97 -12.69 -20.63 14.56
C PRO A 97 -11.84 -21.71 13.89
N ALA A 98 -11.37 -22.67 14.68
CA ALA A 98 -10.72 -23.85 14.11
C ALA A 98 -11.74 -24.64 13.28
N SER A 99 -11.32 -25.14 12.12
CA SER A 99 -12.16 -25.94 11.23
C SER A 99 -11.36 -27.08 10.63
N THR A 100 -12.00 -28.22 10.39
CA THR A 100 -11.40 -29.33 9.66
C THR A 100 -12.06 -29.43 8.30
N LYS A 101 -11.25 -29.45 7.24
CA LYS A 101 -11.72 -29.63 5.86
C LYS A 101 -11.10 -30.90 5.29
N THR A 102 -11.95 -31.79 4.77
CA THR A 102 -11.50 -33.00 4.09
C THR A 102 -11.31 -32.69 2.61
N GLU A 103 -10.09 -32.86 2.10
CA GLU A 103 -9.77 -32.74 0.68
C GLU A 103 -9.49 -34.14 0.12
N CYS A 104 -10.25 -34.55 -0.89
CA CYS A 104 -10.11 -35.85 -1.52
C CYS A 104 -9.50 -35.70 -2.91
N ALA A 105 -8.45 -36.47 -3.19
CA ALA A 105 -7.83 -36.55 -4.50
C ALA A 105 -7.79 -38.00 -4.99
N GLU A 106 -8.05 -38.20 -6.28
CA GLU A 106 -7.80 -39.48 -6.92
C GLU A 106 -6.30 -39.67 -7.10
N VAL A 107 -5.75 -40.68 -6.45
CA VAL A 107 -4.36 -41.10 -6.61
C VAL A 107 -4.32 -42.49 -7.23
N PRO A 108 -3.25 -42.86 -7.97
CA PRO A 108 -3.11 -44.23 -8.46
C PRO A 108 -3.17 -45.25 -7.31
N ARG A 109 -3.86 -46.36 -7.53
CA ARG A 109 -3.86 -47.46 -6.56
C ARG A 109 -2.45 -48.02 -6.38
N GLU A 110 -2.10 -48.41 -5.16
CA GLU A 110 -0.82 -49.05 -4.90
C GLU A 110 -0.69 -50.38 -5.68
N GLY A 111 0.51 -50.64 -6.20
CA GLY A 111 0.82 -51.87 -6.94
C GLY A 111 0.57 -51.80 -8.45
N LEU A 112 0.62 -52.97 -9.11
CA LEU A 112 0.57 -53.09 -10.58
C LEU A 112 -0.70 -52.46 -11.20
N LEU A 113 -1.81 -52.43 -10.46
CA LEU A 113 -3.09 -51.89 -10.91
C LEU A 113 -3.08 -50.37 -11.10
N GLY A 114 -2.29 -49.63 -10.32
CA GLY A 114 -2.11 -48.18 -10.50
C GLY A 114 -1.34 -47.84 -11.77
N PHE A 115 -0.39 -48.70 -12.18
CA PHE A 115 0.35 -48.55 -13.43
C PHE A 115 -0.54 -48.71 -14.68
N PHE A 116 -1.64 -49.47 -14.57
CA PHE A 116 -2.65 -49.63 -15.63
C PHE A 116 -3.77 -48.59 -15.56
N GLY A 117 -3.60 -47.50 -14.80
CA GLY A 117 -4.53 -46.38 -14.78
C GLY A 117 -5.72 -46.52 -13.83
N SER A 118 -5.72 -47.49 -12.90
CA SER A 118 -6.73 -47.54 -11.85
C SER A 118 -6.40 -46.57 -10.71
N THR A 119 -7.32 -45.66 -10.40
CA THR A 119 -7.22 -44.70 -9.30
C THR A 119 -7.99 -45.16 -8.05
N THR A 120 -7.66 -44.58 -6.90
CA THR A 120 -8.41 -44.65 -5.66
C THR A 120 -8.48 -43.27 -5.05
N GLU A 121 -9.58 -42.98 -4.38
CA GLU A 121 -9.74 -41.74 -3.63
C GLU A 121 -8.89 -41.82 -2.34
N LYS A 122 -8.08 -40.79 -2.10
CA LYS A 122 -7.41 -40.56 -0.82
C LYS A 122 -7.85 -39.20 -0.31
N CYS A 123 -8.44 -39.20 0.89
CA CYS A 123 -8.86 -38.00 1.56
C CYS A 123 -7.85 -37.63 2.65
N LEU A 124 -7.53 -36.34 2.75
CA LEU A 124 -6.68 -35.76 3.77
C LEU A 124 -7.52 -34.75 4.56
N ASP A 125 -7.55 -34.93 5.88
CA ASP A 125 -8.18 -33.96 6.78
C ASP A 125 -7.20 -32.83 7.09
N ILE A 126 -7.50 -31.66 6.55
CA ILE A 126 -6.74 -30.43 6.77
C ILE A 126 -7.37 -29.72 7.97
N THR A 127 -6.63 -29.64 9.07
CA THR A 127 -7.05 -28.88 10.25
C THR A 127 -6.53 -27.45 10.14
N ILE A 128 -7.44 -26.50 10.06
CA ILE A 128 -7.17 -25.07 10.10
C ILE A 128 -7.29 -24.62 11.57
N PRO A 129 -6.21 -24.09 12.18
CA PRO A 129 -6.24 -23.67 13.56
C PRO A 129 -7.06 -22.39 13.75
N LYS A 130 -7.47 -22.14 15.00
CA LYS A 130 -8.14 -20.90 15.39
C LYS A 130 -7.17 -19.73 15.28
N THR A 131 -7.57 -18.67 14.59
CA THR A 131 -6.75 -17.46 14.39
C THR A 131 -7.52 -16.22 14.83
N LYS A 132 -6.83 -15.25 15.44
CA LYS A 132 -7.40 -13.95 15.80
C LYS A 132 -6.82 -12.87 14.89
N ILE A 133 -7.67 -11.96 14.43
CA ILE A 133 -7.25 -10.77 13.69
C ILE A 133 -7.31 -9.59 14.67
N GLU A 134 -6.14 -9.16 15.14
CA GLU A 134 -6.02 -8.11 16.16
C GLU A 134 -6.31 -6.71 15.62
N HIS A 135 -6.07 -6.49 14.32
CA HIS A 135 -6.31 -5.22 13.65
C HIS A 135 -7.08 -5.43 12.35
N ALA A 136 -8.11 -4.62 12.14
CA ALA A 136 -8.95 -4.68 10.94
C ALA A 136 -9.06 -3.30 10.30
N LEU A 137 -9.30 -3.27 8.98
CA LEU A 137 -9.53 -2.05 8.23
C LEU A 137 -10.85 -1.42 8.67
N ILE A 138 -10.80 -0.18 9.17
CA ILE A 138 -11.95 0.57 9.72
C ILE A 138 -12.16 1.92 9.04
N GLY A 139 -11.43 2.21 7.97
CA GLY A 139 -11.51 3.47 7.24
C GLY A 139 -10.42 3.58 6.21
N GLY A 140 -10.56 4.56 5.32
CA GLY A 140 -9.56 4.81 4.29
C GLY A 140 -10.14 5.28 2.97
N GLY A 141 -9.29 5.30 1.96
CA GLY A 141 -9.67 5.60 0.58
C GLY A 141 -8.46 5.83 -0.32
N VAL A 142 -8.77 6.20 -1.57
CA VAL A 142 -7.79 6.47 -2.62
C VAL A 142 -8.02 7.85 -3.22
N LEU A 143 -6.95 8.58 -3.52
CA LEU A 143 -7.01 9.81 -4.32
C LEU A 143 -5.91 9.82 -5.37
N LYS A 144 -6.27 10.07 -6.63
CA LYS A 144 -5.32 10.43 -7.69
C LYS A 144 -5.29 11.94 -7.82
N THR A 145 -4.12 12.55 -7.63
CA THR A 145 -3.94 14.01 -7.72
C THR A 145 -2.54 14.36 -8.19
N TYR A 146 -2.39 15.59 -8.68
CA TYR A 146 -1.09 16.20 -8.91
C TYR A 146 -0.70 17.03 -7.69
N LEU A 147 0.52 16.86 -7.19
CA LEU A 147 1.09 17.64 -6.09
C LEU A 147 2.02 18.69 -6.68
N PHE A 148 1.70 19.97 -6.48
CA PHE A 148 2.52 21.09 -6.94
C PHE A 148 3.64 21.41 -5.94
N GLU A 149 4.75 21.94 -6.44
CA GLU A 149 5.86 22.41 -5.61
C GLU A 149 5.40 23.40 -4.52
N SER A 150 4.54 24.35 -4.87
CA SER A 150 3.98 25.35 -3.94
C SER A 150 3.13 24.77 -2.80
N ASP A 151 2.58 23.57 -2.99
CA ASP A 151 1.83 22.88 -1.94
C ASP A 151 2.77 22.12 -1.01
N LEU A 152 3.81 21.50 -1.57
CA LEU A 152 4.85 20.80 -0.82
C LEU A 152 5.71 21.76 0.01
N GLU A 153 5.94 22.98 -0.48
CA GLU A 153 6.66 24.04 0.24
C GLU A 153 5.99 24.45 1.56
N LYS A 154 4.69 24.18 1.72
CA LYS A 154 3.96 24.50 2.95
C LYS A 154 4.33 23.58 4.12
N GLY A 155 4.90 22.40 3.84
CA GLY A 155 5.45 21.48 4.84
C GLY A 155 4.43 20.59 5.56
N HIS A 156 3.12 20.87 5.47
CA HIS A 156 2.08 20.03 6.11
C HIS A 156 0.97 19.63 5.15
N VAL A 157 0.56 18.37 5.24
CA VAL A 157 -0.61 17.83 4.53
C VAL A 157 -1.60 17.21 5.52
N ALA A 158 -2.80 17.77 5.56
CA ALA A 158 -3.94 17.21 6.27
C ALA A 158 -4.73 16.29 5.34
N LEU A 159 -4.80 15.02 5.73
CA LEU A 159 -5.60 14.00 5.08
C LEU A 159 -6.89 13.77 5.85
N SER A 160 -7.98 13.53 5.13
CA SER A 160 -9.26 13.16 5.70
C SER A 160 -9.85 11.95 4.98
N VAL A 161 -10.34 10.99 5.75
CA VAL A 161 -10.97 9.78 5.23
C VAL A 161 -12.24 9.43 5.99
N ASP A 162 -13.13 8.73 5.31
CA ASP A 162 -14.34 8.19 5.92
C ASP A 162 -14.00 7.05 6.88
N ARG A 163 -14.79 6.96 7.97
CA ARG A 163 -14.77 5.82 8.88
C ARG A 163 -15.78 4.78 8.41
N PHE A 164 -15.36 3.51 8.39
CA PHE A 164 -16.20 2.37 8.08
C PHE A 164 -16.77 1.75 9.35
N ALA A 165 -17.71 0.83 9.19
CA ALA A 165 -18.20 0.04 10.31
C ALA A 165 -17.08 -0.86 10.86
N MET A 166 -17.06 -1.04 12.18
CA MET A 166 -16.14 -1.97 12.82
C MET A 166 -16.50 -3.40 12.40
N PRO A 167 -15.61 -4.13 11.70
CA PRO A 167 -15.95 -5.45 11.20
C PRO A 167 -15.94 -6.47 12.34
N ASN A 168 -16.96 -7.35 12.38
CA ASN A 168 -17.08 -8.42 13.37
C ASN A 168 -16.93 -9.81 12.74
N SER A 169 -16.87 -9.88 11.41
CA SER A 169 -16.73 -11.10 10.62
C SER A 169 -15.76 -10.90 9.45
N ILE A 170 -15.39 -11.98 8.76
CA ILE A 170 -14.57 -11.92 7.55
C ILE A 170 -15.35 -11.27 6.41
N GLU A 171 -16.66 -11.49 6.37
CA GLU A 171 -17.58 -10.90 5.41
C GLU A 171 -17.65 -9.37 5.60
N ASP A 172 -17.73 -8.88 6.84
CA ASP A 172 -17.69 -7.44 7.13
C ASP A 172 -16.34 -6.83 6.73
N LEU A 173 -15.25 -7.54 7.02
CA LEU A 173 -13.91 -7.09 6.63
C LEU A 173 -13.78 -6.99 5.10
N SER A 174 -14.30 -7.97 4.35
CA SER A 174 -14.35 -7.93 2.88
C SER A 174 -15.13 -6.71 2.38
N GLN A 175 -16.29 -6.43 2.97
CA GLN A 175 -17.08 -5.24 2.63
C GLN A 175 -16.31 -3.93 2.90
N ASN A 176 -15.50 -3.87 3.95
CA ASN A 176 -14.66 -2.69 4.21
C ASN A 176 -13.59 -2.48 3.12
N PHE A 177 -13.02 -3.56 2.56
CA PHE A 177 -12.11 -3.45 1.41
C PHE A 177 -12.84 -3.01 0.13
N GLU A 178 -14.06 -3.48 -0.10
CA GLU A 178 -14.88 -3.01 -1.23
C GLU A 178 -15.24 -1.53 -1.10
N LEU A 179 -15.56 -1.08 0.13
CA LEU A 179 -15.82 0.33 0.41
C LEU A 179 -14.56 1.17 0.17
N PHE A 180 -13.40 0.73 0.63
CA PHE A 180 -12.12 1.42 0.46
C PHE A 180 -11.86 1.85 -0.99
N GLU A 181 -12.07 0.97 -1.96
CA GLU A 181 -11.81 1.27 -3.39
C GLU A 181 -12.72 2.38 -3.95
N SER A 182 -13.91 2.55 -3.37
CA SER A 182 -14.88 3.57 -3.78
C SER A 182 -14.72 4.91 -3.07
N LYS A 183 -13.94 4.94 -1.98
CA LYS A 183 -13.83 6.09 -1.08
C LYS A 183 -12.67 6.99 -1.47
N ARG A 184 -12.88 8.30 -1.33
CA ARG A 184 -11.89 9.32 -1.68
C ARG A 184 -11.20 9.85 -0.44
N VAL A 185 -9.91 10.11 -0.56
CA VAL A 185 -9.14 10.86 0.43
C VAL A 185 -9.35 12.35 0.17
N GLY A 186 -9.68 13.11 1.20
CA GLY A 186 -9.60 14.58 1.18
C GLY A 186 -8.17 15.02 1.52
N VAL A 187 -7.66 15.99 0.78
CA VAL A 187 -6.28 16.50 0.91
C VAL A 187 -6.29 18.01 1.00
N GLU A 188 -5.61 18.54 2.00
CA GLU A 188 -5.43 19.97 2.21
C GLU A 188 -3.99 20.24 2.64
N PHE A 189 -3.32 21.17 1.96
CA PHE A 189 -1.96 21.60 2.31
C PHE A 189 -2.00 22.92 3.08
N MET A 190 -1.33 22.95 4.23
CA MET A 190 -1.36 24.04 5.21
C MET A 190 0.06 24.48 5.56
N GLU A 191 0.22 25.75 5.91
CA GLU A 191 1.51 26.27 6.41
C GLU A 191 1.77 25.78 7.84
N GLU A 192 3.04 25.51 8.15
CA GLU A 192 3.50 25.18 9.50
C GLU A 192 3.15 26.31 10.50
N GLY A 193 2.26 26.02 11.47
CA GLY A 193 1.92 26.93 12.57
C GLY A 193 0.66 27.80 12.40
N ALA A 194 -0.25 27.46 11.49
CA ALA A 194 -1.57 28.09 11.35
C ALA A 194 -2.69 27.39 12.16
#